data_AF-X1K8Y0-F1
#
_entry.id   AF-X1K8Y0-F1
#
_cell.length_a   1.000
_cell.length_b   1.000
_cell.length_c   1.000
_cell.angle_alpha   90.00
_cell.angle_beta   90.00
_cell.angle_gamma   90.00
#
_symmetry.space_group_name_H-M   'P 1'
#
loop_
_entity.id
_entity.type
_entity.pdbx_description
1 polymer ?
#
loop_
_entity_poly.entity_id
_entity_poly.type
_entity_poly.pdbx_seq_one_letter_code
_entity_poly.pdbx_strand_id
1 'polypeptide(L)' 'PLTIQRRALQSFVTKLGKEVLSKEISFHTLRHGFASHLVNSGRPLHEVQMLMGHSRLDTTGIYLHANPKEAIENAREVF' A
#
# COMPACT_ATOMS: atom_id res chain seq x y z
N PRO A 1 18.32 13.75 -3.36
CA PRO A 1 18.18 12.28 -3.16
C PRO A 1 18.65 11.94 -1.74
N LEU A 2 17.98 11.03 -1.04
CA LEU A 2 18.48 10.58 0.27
C LEU A 2 19.84 9.88 0.06
N THR A 3 20.88 10.33 0.75
CA THR A 3 22.24 9.76 0.72
C THR A 3 22.37 8.47 1.56
N ILE A 4 21.24 7.91 1.99
CA ILE A 4 21.16 6.72 2.85
C ILE A 4 20.98 5.48 1.99
N GLN A 5 21.75 4.43 2.28
CA GLN A 5 21.59 3.15 1.61
C GLN A 5 20.22 2.52 1.92
N ARG A 6 19.56 1.95 0.90
CA ARG A 6 18.26 1.27 1.05
C ARG A 6 18.25 0.25 2.20
N ARG A 7 19.32 -0.54 2.34
CA ARG A 7 19.45 -1.56 3.40
C ARG A 7 19.54 -0.94 4.79
N ALA A 8 20.28 0.16 4.94
CA ALA A 8 20.38 0.88 6.21
C ALA A 8 19.01 1.45 6.61
N LEU A 9 18.29 2.04 5.64
CA LEU A 9 16.96 2.57 5.89
C LEU A 9 15.94 1.47 6.23
N GLN A 10 15.99 0.33 5.54
CA GLN A 10 15.16 -0.85 5.83
C GLN A 10 15.43 -1.38 7.25
N SER A 11 16.71 -1.54 7.62
CA SER A 11 17.09 -2.00 8.96
C SER A 11 16.61 -1.05 10.05
N PHE A 12 16.73 0.26 9.83
CA PHE A 12 16.23 1.29 10.75
C PHE A 12 14.71 1.18 10.98
N VAL A 13 13.93 1.09 9.91
CA VAL A 13 12.46 0.92 10.01
C VAL A 13 12.08 -0.35 10.75
N THR A 14 12.75 -1.46 10.44
CA THR A 14 12.48 -2.74 11.11
C THR A 14 12.83 -2.69 12.61
N LYS A 15 13.94 -2.05 12.97
CA LYS A 15 14.32 -1.83 14.38
C LYS A 15 13.27 -1.00 15.12
N LEU A 16 12.88 0.14 14.54
CA LEU A 16 11.86 1.02 15.13
C LEU A 16 10.52 0.31 15.34
N GLY A 17 10.07 -0.51 14.38
CA GLY A 17 8.84 -1.27 14.55
C GLY A 17 8.87 -2.22 15.74
N LYS A 18 10.02 -2.87 15.97
CA LYS A 18 10.19 -3.77 17.13
C LYS A 18 10.17 -2.98 18.44
N GLU A 19 10.83 -1.83 18.48
CA GLU A 19 10.94 -1.03 19.71
C GLU A 19 9.64 -0.28 20.07
N VAL A 20 8.96 0.30 19.09
CA VAL A 20 7.82 1.18 19.32
C VAL A 20 6.48 0.44 19.24
N LEU A 21 6.38 -0.54 18.35
CA LEU A 21 5.12 -1.22 18.03
C LEU A 21 5.09 -2.69 18.46
N SER A 22 6.20 -3.22 18.98
CA SER A 22 6.39 -4.65 19.26
C SER A 22 6.08 -5.55 18.04
N LYS A 23 6.32 -5.03 16.82
CA LYS A 23 6.01 -5.71 15.55
C LYS A 23 7.14 -5.59 14.56
N GLU A 24 7.34 -6.63 13.77
CA GLU A 24 8.27 -6.56 12.64
C GLU A 24 7.60 -5.84 11.47
N ILE A 25 8.11 -4.65 11.13
CA ILE A 25 7.61 -3.85 10.00
C ILE A 25 8.70 -3.62 8.96
N SER A 26 8.28 -3.48 7.70
CA SER A 26 9.13 -3.15 6.57
C SER A 26 8.49 -2.05 5.73
N PHE A 27 9.23 -1.47 4.78
CA PHE A 27 8.64 -0.54 3.81
C PHE A 27 7.49 -1.18 3.01
N HIS A 28 7.56 -2.48 2.72
CA HIS A 28 6.46 -3.19 2.07
C HIS A 28 5.24 -3.29 2.99
N THR A 29 5.43 -3.59 4.27
CA THR A 29 4.35 -3.62 5.27
C THR A 29 3.64 -2.27 5.37
N LEU A 30 4.41 -1.17 5.43
CA LEU A 30 3.87 0.19 5.47
C LEU A 30 3.11 0.53 4.17
N ARG A 31 3.67 0.15 3.01
CA ARG A 31 3.03 0.34 1.70
C ARG A 31 1.69 -0.37 1.61
N HIS A 32 1.64 -1.63 2.03
CA HIS A 32 0.39 -2.40 2.05
C HIS A 32 -0.62 -1.81 3.04
N GLY A 33 -0.18 -1.43 4.24
CA GLY A 33 -1.05 -0.78 5.22
C GLY A 33 -1.68 0.51 4.70
N PHE A 34 -0.91 1.35 4.02
CA PHE A 34 -1.41 2.58 3.39
C PHE A 34 -2.46 2.29 2.31
N ALA A 35 -2.18 1.35 1.40
CA ALA A 35 -3.13 0.97 0.35
C ALA A 35 -4.42 0.39 0.91
N SER A 36 -4.33 -0.56 1.87
CA SER A 36 -5.51 -1.14 2.53
C SER A 36 -6.32 -0.08 3.27
N HIS A 37 -5.66 0.90 3.91
CA HIS A 37 -6.35 2.01 4.57
C HIS A 37 -7.16 2.85 3.59
N LEU A 38 -6.59 3.19 2.43
CA LEU A 38 -7.29 3.98 1.41
C LEU A 38 -8.49 3.22 0.81
N VAL A 39 -8.31 1.94 0.47
CA VAL A 39 -9.41 1.12 -0.07
C VAL A 39 -10.52 0.96 0.96
N ASN A 40 -10.18 0.72 2.23
CA ASN A 40 -11.18 0.63 3.30
C ASN A 40 -11.89 1.96 3.59
N SER A 41 -11.28 3.09 3.25
CA SER A 41 -11.91 4.42 3.37
C SER A 41 -12.83 4.78 2.21
N GLY A 42 -13.08 3.86 1.28
CA GLY A 42 -13.94 4.09 0.13
C GLY A 42 -13.25 4.74 -1.06
N ARG A 43 -11.91 4.69 -1.11
CA ARG A 43 -11.16 5.38 -2.15
C ARG A 43 -11.08 4.53 -3.41
N PRO A 44 -11.37 5.09 -4.60
CA PRO A 44 -11.29 4.34 -5.85
C PRO A 44 -9.91 3.71 -6.08
N LEU A 45 -9.90 2.46 -6.54
CA LEU A 45 -8.65 1.70 -6.74
C LEU A 45 -7.69 2.37 -7.73
N HIS A 46 -8.20 3.11 -8.72
CA HIS A 46 -7.38 3.85 -9.67
C HIS A 46 -6.64 5.01 -8.99
N GLU A 47 -7.24 5.68 -8.00
CA GLU A 47 -6.57 6.72 -7.20
C GLU A 47 -5.50 6.11 -6.29
N VAL A 48 -5.81 4.99 -5.64
CA VAL A 48 -4.82 4.25 -4.82
C VAL A 48 -3.63 3.82 -5.67
N GLN A 49 -3.86 3.37 -6.90
CA GLN A 49 -2.82 2.99 -7.84
C GLN A 49 -1.92 4.17 -8.25
N MET A 50 -2.52 5.33 -8.55
CA MET A 50 -1.77 6.55 -8.86
C MET A 50 -0.88 6.96 -7.68
N LEU A 51 -1.41 6.92 -6.44
CA LEU A 51 -0.67 7.28 -5.23
C LEU A 51 0.47 6.30 -4.90
N MET A 52 0.31 5.02 -5.26
CA MET A 52 1.33 3.99 -5.07
C MET A 52 2.45 4.03 -6.11
N GLY A 53 2.23 4.71 -7.24
CA GLY A 53 3.17 4.81 -8.37
C GLY A 53 3.33 3.50 -9.14
N HIS A 54 2.32 2.62 -9.13
CA HIS A 54 2.38 1.35 -9.86
C HIS A 54 2.12 1.57 -11.36
N SER A 55 3.07 1.17 -12.21
CA SER A 55 2.97 1.26 -13.67
C SER A 55 2.12 0.15 -14.32
N ARG A 56 1.67 -0.85 -13.55
CA ARG A 56 0.82 -1.96 -14.01
C ARG A 56 -0.40 -2.15 -13.10
N LEU A 57 -1.57 -2.33 -13.71
CA LEU A 57 -2.85 -2.63 -13.03
C LEU A 57 -2.81 -3.97 -12.26
N ASP A 58 -1.97 -4.91 -12.71
CA ASP A 58 -1.85 -6.27 -12.17
C ASP A 58 -1.45 -6.31 -10.67
N THR A 59 -0.76 -5.28 -10.17
CA THR A 59 -0.36 -5.17 -8.74
C THR A 59 -1.44 -4.58 -7.83
N THR A 60 -2.48 -3.94 -8.38
CA THR A 60 -3.57 -3.32 -7.61
C THR A 60 -4.70 -4.32 -7.33
N GLY A 61 -4.85 -5.36 -8.16
CA GLY A 61 -5.84 -6.43 -8.00
C GLY A 61 -5.71 -7.21 -6.68
N ILE A 62 -4.56 -7.19 -6.02
CA ILE A 62 -4.35 -7.82 -4.71
C ILE A 62 -5.18 -7.11 -3.62
N TYR A 63 -5.49 -5.82 -3.79
CA TYR A 63 -6.30 -5.05 -2.84
C TYR A 63 -7.81 -5.18 -3.05
N LEU A 64 -8.23 -5.86 -4.13
CA LEU A 64 -9.64 -6.18 -4.39
C LEU A 64 -10.25 -7.00 -3.23
N HIS A 65 -9.43 -7.79 -2.54
CA HIS A 65 -9.83 -8.57 -1.37
C HIS A 65 -10.18 -7.70 -0.15
N ALA A 66 -9.74 -6.44 -0.10
CA ALA A 66 -10.02 -5.54 1.02
C ALA A 66 -11.44 -4.93 0.95
N ASN A 67 -11.97 -4.69 -0.26
CA ASN A 67 -13.35 -4.20 -0.44
C ASN A 67 -14.00 -4.71 -1.75
N PRO A 68 -14.66 -5.89 -1.72
CA PRO A 68 -15.21 -6.53 -2.92
C PRO A 68 -16.38 -5.78 -3.56
N LYS A 69 -17.19 -5.05 -2.79
CA LYS A 69 -18.39 -4.35 -3.30
C LYS A 69 -18.01 -3.15 -4.16
N GLU A 70 -17.08 -2.35 -3.67
CA GLU A 70 -16.65 -1.12 -4.31
C GLU A 70 -15.74 -1.38 -5.53
N ALA A 71 -15.03 -2.51 -5.52
CA ALA A 71 -14.32 -3.04 -6.68
C ALA A 71 -15.25 -3.30 -7.88
N ILE A 72 -16.46 -3.81 -7.62
CA ILE A 72 -17.48 -4.09 -8.65
C ILE A 72 -18.13 -2.78 -9.13
N GLU A 73 -18.34 -1.80 -8.26
CA GLU A 73 -18.88 -0.48 -8.64
C GLU A 73 -17.87 0.35 -9.45
N ASN A 74 -16.60 0.40 -9.05
CA ASN A 74 -15.58 1.16 -9.79
C ASN A 74 -15.30 0.60 -11.19
N ALA A 75 -15.46 -0.70 -11.41
CA ALA A 75 -15.34 -1.30 -12.74
C ALA A 75 -16.45 -0.84 -13.70
N ARG A 76 -17.59 -0.38 -13.17
CA ARG A 76 -18.71 0.16 -13.96
C ARG A 76 -18.54 1.62 -14.34
N GLU A 77 -17.65 2.38 -13.69
CA GLU A 77 -17.39 3.78 -14.08
C GLU A 77 -16.30 3.91 -15.16
N VAL A 78 -15.61 2.80 -15.48
CA VAL A 78 -14.57 2.74 -16.53
C VAL A 78 -15.15 2.27 -17.88
N PHE A 79 -16.45 1.94 -17.93
CA PHE A 79 -17.22 1.62 -19.15
C PHE A 79 -18.52 2.42 -19.18
#